data_AF-A0A3B9ZIH0-F1
#
_entry.id   AF-A0A3B9ZIH0-F1
#
_cell.length_a   1.000
_cell.length_b   1.000
_cell.length_c   1.000
_cell.angle_alpha   90.00
_cell.angle_beta   90.00
_cell.angle_gamma   90.00
#
_symmetry.space_group_name_H-M   'P 1'
#
loop_
_entity.id
_entity.type
_entity.pdbx_description
1 polymer ?
#
loop_
_entity_poly.entity_id
_entity_poly.type
_entity_poly.pdbx_seq_one_letter_code
_entity_poly.pdbx_strand_id
1 'polypeptide(L)'
;TVVLGGLIKDNKEIHIAKIPLLGDIPIIKHIFRNKYTTMTKKEVVIFITPRIISPESASLKSLETEPFFDKRKEGIRKAFENARIDTDK
;
A
#
# COMPACT_ATOMS: atom_id res chain seq x y z
N THR A 1 -15.69 -11.74 -2.94
CA THR A 1 -14.37 -11.67 -2.27
C THR A 1 -14.26 -12.82 -1.31
N VAL A 2 -13.14 -13.55 -1.33
CA VAL A 2 -12.87 -14.67 -0.44
C VAL A 2 -11.61 -14.36 0.37
N VAL A 3 -11.64 -14.68 1.67
CA VAL A 3 -10.47 -14.61 2.55
C VAL A 3 -9.75 -15.94 2.46
N LEU A 4 -8.50 -15.92 1.97
CA LEU A 4 -7.67 -17.13 1.87
C LEU A 4 -7.02 -17.47 3.21
N GLY A 5 -6.71 -16.44 3.99
CA GLY A 5 -6.03 -16.58 5.27
C GLY A 5 -5.39 -15.27 5.72
N GLY A 6 -4.71 -15.35 6.86
CA GLY A 6 -3.97 -14.25 7.45
C GLY A 6 -2.86 -14.75 8.37
N LEU A 7 -1.93 -13.86 8.69
CA LEU A 7 -0.86 -14.07 9.65
C LEU A 7 -1.06 -13.12 10.83
N ILE A 8 -1.03 -13.68 12.04
CA ILE A 8 -1.01 -12.92 13.28
C ILE A 8 0.36 -13.13 13.92
N LYS A 9 1.08 -12.04 14.18
CA LYS A 9 2.38 -12.05 14.85
C LYS A 9 2.34 -11.14 16.07
N ASP A 10 2.57 -11.74 17.24
CA ASP A 10 2.73 -11.03 18.49
C ASP A 10 4.21 -11.01 18.88
N ASN A 11 4.76 -9.81 19.09
CA ASN A 11 6.12 -9.62 19.59
C ASN A 11 6.07 -8.98 20.98
N LYS A 12 6.70 -9.62 21.96
CA LYS A 12 6.82 -9.13 23.33
C LYS A 12 8.27 -8.88 23.65
N GLU A 13 8.62 -7.62 23.85
CA GLU A 13 9.97 -7.20 24.20
C GLU A 13 9.98 -6.64 25.62
N ILE A 14 10.88 -7.15 26.46
CA ILE A 14 11.04 -6.68 27.83
C ILE A 14 12.43 -6.05 27.94
N HIS A 15 12.44 -4.73 28.11
CA HIS A 15 13.65 -3.95 28.33
C HIS A 15 13.79 -3.64 29.81
N ILE A 16 14.94 -3.96 30.40
CA ILE A 16 15.23 -3.70 31.81
C ILE A 16 16.49 -2.84 31.86
N ALA A 17 16.31 -1.55 32.14
CA ALA A 17 17.40 -0.65 32.46
C ALA A 17 17.61 -0.66 33.98
N LYS A 18 18.84 -0.89 34.46
CA LYS A 18 19.16 -0.87 35.90
C LYS A 18 20.54 -0.29 36.13
N ILE A 19 20.74 0.37 37.27
CA ILE A 19 22.06 0.82 37.71
C ILE A 19 22.85 -0.40 38.24
N PRO A 20 24.07 -0.66 37.76
CA PRO A 20 24.93 -1.71 38.31
C PRO A 20 25.16 -1.51 39.82
N LEU A 21 25.25 -2.58 40.60
CA LEU A 21 25.35 -2.59 42.07
C LEU A 21 24.02 -2.30 42.82
N LEU A 22 23.37 -1.16 42.58
CA LEU A 22 22.16 -0.75 43.32
C LEU A 22 20.87 -1.43 42.83
N GLY A 23 20.81 -1.82 41.55
CA GLY A 23 19.63 -2.45 40.93
C GLY A 23 19.35 -3.89 41.38
N ASP A 24 20.31 -4.53 42.07
CA ASP A 24 20.22 -5.92 42.52
C ASP A 24 19.92 -6.05 44.03
N ILE A 25 19.86 -4.92 44.77
CA ILE A 25 19.54 -4.91 46.20
C ILE A 25 18.03 -5.09 46.40
N PRO A 26 17.56 -6.14 47.10
CA PRO A 26 16.14 -6.50 47.16
C PRO A 26 15.24 -5.41 47.77
N ILE A 27 15.76 -4.61 48.71
CA ILE A 27 15.00 -3.57 49.42
C ILE A 27 14.73 -2.33 48.54
N ILE A 28 15.66 -1.97 47.66
CA ILE A 28 15.59 -0.72 46.86
C ILE A 28 15.49 -0.96 45.34
N LYS A 29 15.53 -2.22 44.90
CA LYS A 29 15.52 -2.65 43.50
C LYS A 29 14.42 -2.03 42.62
N HIS A 30 13.25 -1.72 43.17
CA HIS A 30 12.15 -1.13 42.38
C HIS A 30 12.36 0.35 42.02
N ILE A 31 13.19 1.08 42.77
CA ILE A 31 13.46 2.51 42.54
C ILE A 31 14.66 2.67 41.58
N PHE A 32 15.61 1.73 41.61
CA PHE A 32 16.84 1.77 40.79
C PHE A 32 16.81 0.90 39.53
N ARG A 33 15.66 0.27 39.23
CA ARG A 33 15.42 -0.37 37.93
C ARG A 33 14.24 0.29 37.25
N ASN A 34 14.33 0.38 35.93
CA ASN A 34 13.25 0.78 35.08
C ASN A 34 12.93 -0.36 34.10
N LYS A 35 11.68 -0.82 34.12
CA LYS A 35 11.22 -1.93 33.27
C LYS A 35 10.26 -1.36 32.24
N TYR A 36 10.63 -1.47 30.97
CA TYR A 36 9.77 -1.13 29.86
C TYR A 36 9.33 -2.42 29.17
N THR A 37 8.02 -2.56 28.93
CA THR A 37 7.48 -3.69 28.19
C THR A 37 6.83 -3.15 26.92
N THR A 38 7.37 -3.56 25.78
CA THR A 38 6.83 -3.19 24.47
C THR A 38 6.09 -4.38 23.89
N MET A 39 4.83 -4.18 23.52
CA MET A 39 3.99 -5.20 22.90
C MET A 39 3.66 -4.73 21.48
N THR A 40 4.03 -5.51 20.47
CA THR A 40 3.72 -5.20 19.07
C THR A 40 2.93 -6.34 18.46
N LYS A 41 1.67 -6.07 18.13
CA LYS A 41 0.79 -6.99 17.41
C LYS A 41 0.75 -6.59 15.93
N LYS A 42 0.99 -7.54 15.04
CA LYS A 42 0.91 -7.36 13.59
C LYS A 42 -0.08 -8.37 13.01
N GLU A 43 -1.06 -7.85 12.28
CA GLU A 43 -2.10 -8.64 11.63
C GLU A 43 -2.03 -8.38 10.13
N VAL A 44 -1.90 -9.44 9.34
CA VAL A 44 -1.87 -9.37 7.88
C VAL A 44 -2.96 -10.27 7.33
N VAL A 45 -3.77 -9.75 6.41
CA VAL A 45 -4.89 -10.48 5.81
C VAL A 45 -4.78 -10.41 4.29
N ILE A 46 -5.00 -11.54 3.62
CA ILE A 46 -4.94 -11.67 2.16
C ILE A 46 -6.34 -11.96 1.61
N PHE A 47 -6.78 -11.12 0.68
CA PHE A 47 -8.07 -11.22 0.01
C PHE A 47 -7.89 -11.52 -1.47
N ILE A 48 -8.73 -12.40 -2.01
CA ILE A 48 -8.88 -12.56 -3.47
C ILE A 48 -10.31 -12.30 -3.91
N THR A 49 -10.43 -11.66 -5.06
CA THR A 49 -11.69 -11.45 -5.75
C THR A 49 -11.57 -12.02 -7.15
N PRO A 50 -11.99 -13.28 -7.38
CA PRO A 50 -12.01 -13.82 -8.72
C PRO A 50 -13.00 -13.02 -9.58
N ARG A 51 -12.64 -12.78 -10.84
CA ARG A 51 -13.54 -12.21 -11.85
C ARG A 51 -13.65 -13.21 -12.99
N ILE A 52 -14.88 -13.60 -13.32
CA ILE A 52 -15.17 -14.44 -14.47
C ILE A 52 -15.27 -13.52 -15.69
N ILE A 53 -14.50 -13.80 -16.73
CA ILE A 53 -14.54 -13.06 -17.99
C ILE A 53 -15.17 -13.98 -19.02
N SER A 54 -16.32 -13.58 -19.57
CA SER A 54 -16.93 -14.30 -20.68
C SER A 54 -16.22 -13.94 -21.99
N PRO A 55 -15.92 -14.91 -22.87
CA PRO A 55 -15.27 -14.62 -24.16
C PRO A 55 -16.03 -13.59 -25.00
N GLU A 56 -17.37 -13.68 -24.99
CA GLU A 56 -18.27 -12.78 -25.71
C GLU A 56 -18.16 -11.32 -25.24
N SER A 57 -18.10 -11.07 -23.93
CA SER A 57 -17.97 -9.71 -23.39
C SER A 57 -16.57 -9.12 -23.56
N ALA A 58 -15.53 -9.97 -23.65
CA ALA A 58 -14.19 -9.54 -24.03
C ALA A 58 -14.13 -9.09 -25.50
N SER A 59 -14.75 -9.85 -26.41
CA SER A 59 -14.88 -9.45 -27.82
C SER A 59 -15.76 -8.21 -28.00
N LEU A 60 -16.88 -8.10 -27.30
CA LEU A 60 -17.76 -6.92 -27.40
C LEU A 60 -17.09 -5.65 -26.86
N LYS A 61 -16.28 -5.75 -25.78
CA LYS A 61 -15.47 -4.60 -25.30
C LYS A 61 -14.42 -4.13 -26.29
N SER A 62 -13.85 -5.03 -27.10
CA SER A 62 -12.92 -4.65 -28.17
C SER A 62 -13.61 -4.09 -29.41
N LEU A 63 -14.91 -4.31 -29.56
CA LEU A 63 -15.73 -3.78 -30.65
C LEU A 63 -16.42 -2.46 -30.25
N GLU A 64 -16.69 -2.25 -28.96
CA GLU A 64 -17.16 -0.96 -28.41
C GLU A 64 -16.03 0.08 -28.24
N THR A 65 -14.75 -0.31 -28.40
CA THR A 65 -13.63 0.64 -28.51
C THR A 65 -13.62 1.37 -29.87
N GLU A 66 -14.70 2.09 -30.16
CA GLU A 66 -14.74 3.19 -31.14
C GLU A 66 -14.29 4.52 -30.47
N PRO A 67 -13.74 5.50 -31.21
CA PRO A 67 -12.39 5.59 -31.76
C PRO A 67 -11.48 6.43 -30.84
N PHE A 68 -10.77 5.80 -29.89
CA PHE A 68 -9.73 6.50 -29.12
C PHE A 68 -8.65 7.12 -30.04
N PHE A 69 -8.39 6.46 -31.17
CA PHE A 69 -7.43 6.94 -32.16
C PHE A 69 -7.90 8.22 -32.87
N ASP A 70 -9.19 8.42 -33.13
CA ASP A 70 -9.66 9.61 -33.83
C ASP A 70 -9.72 10.83 -32.93
N LYS A 71 -10.04 10.65 -31.64
CA LYS A 71 -9.97 11.74 -30.65
C LYS A 71 -8.54 12.24 -30.44
N ARG A 72 -7.55 11.34 -30.49
CA ARG A 72 -6.13 11.72 -30.46
C ARG A 72 -5.67 12.37 -31.77
N LYS A 73 -6.11 11.89 -32.94
CA LYS A 73 -5.81 12.54 -34.23
C LYS A 73 -6.32 13.97 -34.26
N GLU A 74 -7.53 14.23 -33.76
CA GLU A 74 -8.07 15.60 -33.72
C GLU A 74 -7.32 16.49 -32.73
N GLY A 75 -6.90 15.94 -31.58
CA GLY A 75 -6.04 16.67 -30.63
C GLY A 75 -4.67 17.03 -31.22
N ILE A 76 -4.06 16.10 -31.96
CA ILE A 76 -2.79 16.31 -32.67
C ILE A 76 -2.98 17.34 -33.79
N ARG A 77 -4.05 17.24 -34.58
CA ARG A 77 -4.37 18.21 -35.66
C ARG A 77 -4.50 19.63 -35.12
N LYS A 78 -5.24 19.81 -34.02
CA LYS A 78 -5.40 21.12 -33.35
C LYS A 78 -4.08 21.66 -32.80
N ALA A 79 -3.23 20.79 -32.24
CA ALA A 79 -1.92 21.21 -31.75
C ALA A 79 -1.01 21.69 -32.90
N PHE A 80 -1.01 20.99 -34.04
CA PHE A 80 -0.26 21.40 -35.23
C PHE A 80 -0.81 22.68 -35.88
N GLU A 81 -2.14 22.84 -35.91
CA GLU A 81 -2.78 24.05 -36.44
C GLU A 81 -2.40 25.28 -35.60
N ASN A 82 -2.46 25.17 -34.28
CA ASN A 82 -2.04 26.23 -33.37
C ASN A 82 -0.56 26.57 -33.48
N ALA A 83 0.33 25.57 -33.63
CA ALA A 83 1.77 25.78 -33.76
C ALA A 83 2.15 26.45 -35.09
N ARG A 84 1.41 26.16 -36.18
CA ARG A 84 1.64 26.82 -37.47
C ARG A 84 1.23 28.29 -37.45
N ILE A 85 0.17 28.64 -36.72
CA ILE A 85 -0.29 30.03 -36.55
C ILE A 85 0.74 30.88 -35.79
N ASP A 86 1.49 30.28 -34.86
CA ASP A 86 2.50 30.97 -34.05
C ASP A 86 3.83 31.23 -34.80
N THR A 87 4.04 30.58 -35.96
CA THR A 87 5.27 30.74 -36.77
C THR A 87 5.13 31.83 -37.85
N ASP A 88 3.91 32.26 -38.18
CA ASP A 88 3.60 33.28 -39.20
C ASP A 88 3.36 34.69 -38.60
N LYS A 89 3.83 34.96 -37.38
CA LYS A 89 3.68 36.24 -36.67
C LYS A 89 5.03 36.78 -36.20
#